data_AF-S8CWL7-F1
#
_entry.id   AF-S8CWL7-F1
#
_cell.length_a   1.000
_cell.length_b   1.000
_cell.length_c   1.000
_cell.angle_alpha   90.00
_cell.angle_beta   90.00
_cell.angle_gamma   90.00
#
_symmetry.space_group_name_H-M   'P 1'
#
loop_
_entity.id
_entity.type
_entity.pdbx_description
1 polymer ?
#
loop_
_entity_poly.entity_id
_entity_poly.type
_entity_poly.pdbx_seq_one_letter_code
_entity_poly.pdbx_strand_id
1 'polypeptide(L)'
;MKSGVAAFLAAVILCAANSALGIRFPANLSGNRNVRSDRSLKIALFAMGNFWRSEAVFGCLDGVQRTSVGYAGGSATDPEYRKLRDHAECVQIVYDPQIITFHQLLDAFWSNHDSTQVFGQGPDVGNEYSRSIIFTNSTVESRLATASKEFQQSRSKDRVVTTQIQRLGAFYPAEPHHQKFELRRNPFYLLLLGNMSDEELVTSSLAAKLNGYAADLCPLRTQRKIDAKIEAIRRKGWPLLTDI
;
A
#
# COMPACT_ATOMS: atom_id res chain seq x y z
N MET A 1 26.40 -43.39 72.39
CA MET A 1 25.54 -42.21 72.67
C MET A 1 24.99 -41.69 71.36
N LYS A 2 23.65 -41.69 71.21
CA LYS A 2 22.77 -40.75 70.47
C LYS A 2 23.26 -40.25 69.08
N SER A 3 22.67 -40.76 67.98
CA SER A 3 21.64 -40.09 67.13
C SER A 3 22.16 -38.90 66.30
N GLY A 4 21.95 -38.73 64.99
CA GLY A 4 21.15 -39.39 63.96
C GLY A 4 21.09 -38.48 62.70
N VAL A 5 20.71 -39.06 61.56
CA VAL A 5 20.01 -38.46 60.38
C VAL A 5 20.72 -37.28 59.67
N ALA A 6 20.99 -37.28 58.35
CA ALA A 6 20.01 -37.32 57.28
C ALA A 6 20.61 -37.66 55.90
N ALA A 7 19.75 -38.28 55.08
CA ALA A 7 19.97 -38.77 53.73
C ALA A 7 20.04 -37.66 52.66
N PHE A 8 20.70 -37.94 51.53
CA PHE A 8 20.20 -37.63 50.19
C PHE A 8 20.92 -38.52 49.16
N LEU A 9 20.20 -39.49 48.59
CA LEU A 9 20.67 -40.27 47.43
C LEU A 9 20.60 -39.39 46.18
N ALA A 10 21.73 -39.19 45.51
CA ALA A 10 21.78 -38.61 44.16
C ALA A 10 21.64 -39.74 43.13
N ALA A 11 20.55 -39.73 42.36
CA ALA A 11 20.36 -40.60 41.21
C ALA A 11 21.01 -39.95 39.97
N VAL A 12 21.97 -40.66 39.38
CA VAL A 12 22.62 -40.31 38.10
C VAL A 12 21.69 -40.72 36.95
N ILE A 13 21.17 -39.75 36.19
CA ILE A 13 20.44 -40.01 34.94
C ILE A 13 21.42 -39.84 33.78
N LEU A 14 21.72 -40.96 33.12
CA LEU A 14 22.55 -41.05 31.92
C LEU A 14 21.66 -40.79 30.68
N CYS A 15 21.76 -39.61 30.06
CA CYS A 15 21.09 -39.35 28.78
C CYS A 15 21.92 -39.92 27.61
N ALA A 16 21.43 -40.99 26.99
CA ALA A 16 21.94 -41.50 25.73
C ALA A 16 21.41 -40.63 24.56
N ALA A 17 22.33 -40.03 23.80
CA ALA A 17 22.01 -39.36 22.54
C ALA A 17 21.78 -40.40 21.45
N ASN A 18 20.55 -40.48 20.92
CA ASN A 18 20.22 -41.38 19.82
C ASN A 18 20.13 -40.58 18.52
N SER A 19 21.09 -40.82 17.62
CA SER A 19 21.11 -40.25 16.27
C SER A 19 20.13 -40.99 15.37
N ALA A 20 18.90 -40.49 15.23
CA ALA A 20 17.95 -41.01 14.26
C ALA A 20 18.21 -40.40 12.86
N LEU A 21 18.47 -41.28 11.90
CA LEU A 21 18.60 -40.96 10.48
C LEU A 21 17.31 -40.32 9.92
N GLY A 22 17.40 -39.07 9.50
CA GLY A 22 16.41 -38.45 8.61
C GLY A 22 16.82 -38.64 7.15
N ILE A 23 15.97 -39.30 6.36
CA ILE A 23 16.11 -39.43 4.91
C ILE A 23 16.08 -38.02 4.28
N ARG A 24 17.15 -37.62 3.59
CA ARG A 24 17.20 -36.36 2.83
C ARG A 24 16.50 -36.54 1.49
N PHE A 25 15.39 -35.84 1.26
CA PHE A 25 14.83 -35.65 -0.07
C PHE A 25 15.59 -34.53 -0.81
N PRO A 26 16.07 -34.74 -2.05
CA PRO A 26 16.59 -33.66 -2.85
C PRO A 26 15.40 -32.91 -3.46
N ALA A 27 15.04 -31.75 -2.90
CA ALA A 27 14.11 -30.84 -3.56
C ALA A 27 14.87 -30.06 -4.66
N ASN A 28 15.28 -30.76 -5.72
CA ASN A 28 15.65 -30.13 -6.98
C ASN A 28 14.46 -30.22 -7.94
N LEU A 29 13.43 -29.43 -7.61
CA LEU A 29 12.30 -29.12 -8.49
C LEU A 29 11.92 -27.65 -8.27
N SER A 30 12.87 -26.74 -8.53
CA SER A 30 12.47 -25.38 -8.90
C SER A 30 12.39 -25.34 -10.42
N GLY A 31 11.22 -25.72 -10.91
CA GLY A 31 10.83 -25.48 -12.30
C GLY A 31 11.07 -24.02 -12.67
N ASN A 32 11.48 -23.85 -13.91
CA ASN A 32 11.60 -22.63 -14.69
C ASN A 32 10.63 -21.52 -14.23
N ARG A 33 10.98 -20.77 -13.19
CA ARG A 33 10.42 -19.44 -12.98
C ARG A 33 11.19 -18.56 -13.94
N ASN A 34 10.48 -18.08 -14.94
CA ASN A 34 10.86 -16.90 -15.70
C ASN A 34 11.04 -15.76 -14.67
N VAL A 35 12.24 -15.69 -14.06
CA VAL A 35 12.65 -14.59 -13.19
C VAL A 35 12.83 -13.42 -14.14
N ARG A 36 11.72 -12.72 -14.41
CA ARG A 36 11.76 -11.35 -14.92
C ARG A 36 12.77 -10.63 -14.02
N SER A 37 13.86 -10.17 -14.60
CA SER A 37 14.96 -9.43 -13.97
C SER A 37 14.47 -8.61 -12.78
N ASP A 38 15.19 -8.70 -11.66
CA ASP A 38 14.95 -7.99 -10.40
C ASP A 38 14.54 -6.51 -10.62
N ARG A 39 13.23 -6.29 -10.73
CA ARG A 39 12.67 -4.93 -10.79
C ARG A 39 12.65 -4.44 -9.36
N SER A 40 13.64 -3.62 -9.01
CA SER A 40 13.65 -2.96 -7.70
C SER A 40 12.48 -1.99 -7.62
N LEU A 41 11.34 -2.47 -7.13
CA LEU A 41 10.17 -1.65 -6.89
C LEU A 41 10.50 -0.60 -5.84
N LYS A 42 9.90 0.58 -5.97
CA LYS A 42 10.02 1.69 -5.03
C LYS A 42 8.70 1.97 -4.34
N ILE A 43 8.78 2.67 -3.22
CA ILE A 43 7.63 3.04 -2.41
C ILE A 43 7.53 4.56 -2.37
N ALA A 44 6.34 5.09 -2.64
CA ALA A 44 5.97 6.47 -2.34
C ALA A 44 4.85 6.47 -1.30
N LEU A 45 4.82 7.50 -0.44
CA LEU A 45 3.77 7.67 0.56
C LEU A 45 3.29 9.12 0.53
N PHE A 46 1.98 9.31 0.40
CA PHE A 46 1.35 10.62 0.36
C PHE A 46 0.13 10.68 1.27
N ALA A 47 -0.13 11.84 1.86
CA ALA A 47 -1.41 12.20 2.45
C ALA A 47 -2.05 13.32 1.61
N MET A 48 -3.28 13.13 1.17
CA MET A 48 -3.98 14.10 0.30
C MET A 48 -5.47 14.21 0.63
N GLY A 49 -5.82 14.03 1.91
CA GLY A 49 -7.22 13.94 2.38
C GLY A 49 -7.68 12.49 2.47
N ASN A 50 -8.96 12.25 2.16
CA ASN A 50 -9.56 10.93 2.24
C ASN A 50 -8.75 9.88 1.46
N PHE A 51 -8.23 8.89 2.18
CA PHE A 51 -7.36 7.88 1.60
C PHE A 51 -8.06 6.91 0.63
N TRP A 52 -9.39 6.78 0.61
CA TRP A 52 -10.12 5.92 -0.33
C TRP A 52 -10.02 6.49 -1.74
N ARG A 53 -10.28 7.79 -1.88
CA ARG A 53 -10.07 8.51 -3.14
C ARG A 53 -8.60 8.48 -3.53
N SER A 54 -7.71 8.74 -2.56
CA SER A 54 -6.26 8.75 -2.78
C SER A 54 -5.76 7.41 -3.34
N GLU A 55 -6.17 6.29 -2.74
CA GLU A 55 -5.83 4.94 -3.21
C GLU A 55 -6.30 4.67 -4.63
N ALA A 56 -7.52 5.09 -4.95
CA ALA A 56 -8.11 4.93 -6.27
C ALA A 56 -7.39 5.75 -7.35
N VAL A 57 -6.97 6.99 -7.05
CA VAL A 57 -6.19 7.85 -7.97
C VAL A 57 -4.93 7.14 -8.45
N PHE A 58 -4.15 6.58 -7.52
CA PHE A 58 -2.86 5.97 -7.87
C PHE A 58 -2.99 4.55 -8.41
N GLY A 59 -3.98 3.77 -7.96
CA GLY A 59 -4.11 2.35 -8.29
C GLY A 59 -4.24 2.07 -9.79
N CYS A 60 -4.77 3.01 -10.56
CA CYS A 60 -4.97 2.90 -12.01
C CYS A 60 -3.79 3.37 -12.88
N LEU A 61 -2.74 3.92 -12.30
CA LEU A 61 -1.61 4.45 -13.07
C LEU A 61 -0.72 3.31 -13.59
N ASP A 62 -0.36 3.38 -14.88
CA ASP A 62 0.59 2.43 -15.47
C ASP A 62 1.93 2.50 -14.71
N GLY A 63 2.46 1.34 -14.31
CA GLY A 63 3.68 1.24 -13.50
C GLY A 63 3.45 1.10 -12.00
N VAL A 64 2.27 1.48 -11.49
CA VAL A 64 1.87 1.18 -10.11
C VAL A 64 1.55 -0.30 -9.99
N GLN A 65 2.21 -0.97 -9.03
CA GLN A 65 2.07 -2.39 -8.78
C GLN A 65 1.09 -2.69 -7.66
N ARG A 66 1.11 -1.89 -6.59
CA ARG A 66 0.26 -2.09 -5.41
C ARG A 66 -0.06 -0.75 -4.77
N THR A 67 -1.22 -0.66 -4.16
CA THR A 67 -1.59 0.45 -3.29
C THR A 67 -2.08 -0.11 -1.97
N SER A 68 -1.95 0.65 -0.90
CA SER A 68 -2.58 0.36 0.39
C SER A 68 -2.80 1.66 1.14
N VAL A 69 -3.82 1.69 1.99
CA VAL A 69 -4.13 2.85 2.82
C VAL A 69 -3.70 2.62 4.27
N GLY A 70 -3.40 3.71 4.96
CA GLY A 70 -2.91 3.66 6.33
C GLY A 70 -2.71 5.04 6.93
N TYR A 71 -1.95 5.07 8.02
CA TYR A 71 -1.73 6.26 8.85
C TYR A 71 -0.24 6.53 9.02
N ALA A 72 0.16 7.78 8.86
CA ALA A 72 1.55 8.22 9.06
C ALA A 72 1.66 9.70 9.42
N GLY A 73 2.86 10.13 9.82
CA GLY A 73 3.19 11.52 10.13
C GLY A 73 2.96 11.93 11.59
N GLY A 74 2.29 11.09 12.38
CA GLY A 74 2.14 11.26 13.81
C GLY A 74 3.23 10.58 14.63
N SER A 75 3.25 10.89 15.93
CA SER A 75 4.13 10.33 16.95
C SER A 75 3.48 9.19 17.73
N ALA A 76 2.15 9.05 17.68
CA ALA A 76 1.45 7.97 18.35
C ALA A 76 1.82 6.59 17.78
N THR A 77 1.93 5.60 18.65
CA THR A 77 2.05 4.19 18.26
C THR A 77 0.66 3.59 18.05
N ASP A 78 0.53 2.71 17.06
CA ASP A 78 -0.68 1.92 16.79
C ASP A 78 -1.97 2.76 16.61
N PRO A 79 -2.00 3.70 15.64
CA PRO A 79 -3.21 4.45 15.32
C PRO A 79 -4.27 3.53 14.68
N GLU A 80 -5.52 3.74 15.07
CA GLU A 80 -6.72 3.14 14.45
C GLU A 80 -7.62 4.26 13.91
N TYR A 81 -8.52 3.96 12.97
CA TYR A 81 -9.35 4.98 12.31
C TYR A 81 -10.10 5.90 13.31
N ARG A 82 -10.58 5.32 14.42
CA ARG A 82 -11.30 6.07 15.47
C ARG A 82 -10.39 6.87 16.41
N LYS A 83 -9.06 6.67 16.34
CA LYS A 83 -8.05 7.27 17.22
C LYS A 83 -6.76 7.62 16.46
N LEU A 84 -6.91 8.37 15.36
CA LEU A 84 -5.80 8.81 14.51
C LEU A 84 -4.77 9.68 15.24
N ARG A 85 -5.21 10.45 16.25
CA ARG A 85 -4.39 11.42 16.98
C ARG A 85 -3.72 12.43 16.03
N ASP A 86 -2.42 12.35 15.87
CA ASP A 86 -1.59 13.25 15.07
C ASP A 86 -1.18 12.65 13.72
N HIS A 87 -1.61 11.43 13.41
CA HIS A 87 -1.42 10.85 12.08
C HIS A 87 -2.36 11.47 11.04
N ALA A 88 -1.93 11.42 9.78
CA ALA A 88 -2.75 11.71 8.62
C ALA A 88 -3.15 10.41 7.92
N GLU A 89 -4.30 10.41 7.27
CA GLU A 89 -4.65 9.38 6.30
C GLU A 89 -3.69 9.43 5.10
N CYS A 90 -3.12 8.28 4.77
CA CYS A 90 -2.07 8.16 3.78
C CYS A 90 -2.34 7.01 2.80
N VAL A 91 -1.83 7.16 1.58
CA VAL A 91 -1.74 6.11 0.57
C VAL A 91 -0.28 5.74 0.34
N GLN A 92 0.03 4.45 0.52
CA GLN A 92 1.30 3.85 0.14
C GLN A 92 1.18 3.30 -1.29
N ILE A 93 2.17 3.61 -2.12
CA ILE A 93 2.20 3.25 -3.53
C ILE A 93 3.49 2.49 -3.79
N VAL A 94 3.36 1.22 -4.17
CA VAL A 94 4.49 0.43 -4.67
C VAL A 94 4.50 0.52 -6.18
N TYR A 95 5.58 1.03 -6.76
CA TYR A 95 5.67 1.32 -8.19
C TYR A 95 6.98 0.85 -8.82
N ASP A 96 6.94 0.60 -10.12
CA ASP A 96 8.10 0.27 -10.94
C ASP A 96 8.72 1.56 -11.51
N PRO A 97 9.92 1.98 -11.03
CA PRO A 97 10.56 3.21 -11.48
C PRO A 97 11.00 3.19 -12.95
N GLN A 98 10.98 2.03 -13.62
CA GLN A 98 11.24 1.92 -15.05
C GLN A 98 10.02 2.27 -15.91
N ILE A 99 8.82 2.29 -15.32
CA ILE A 99 7.55 2.56 -16.01
C ILE A 99 6.97 3.92 -15.58
N ILE A 100 6.99 4.21 -14.27
CA ILE A 100 6.50 5.47 -13.72
C ILE A 100 7.52 6.06 -12.74
N THR A 101 7.81 7.35 -12.91
CA THR A 101 8.77 8.08 -12.09
C THR A 101 8.11 8.67 -10.85
N PHE A 102 8.91 8.97 -9.82
CA PHE A 102 8.42 9.71 -8.65
C PHE A 102 7.86 11.09 -9.03
N HIS A 103 8.42 11.75 -10.05
CA HIS A 103 7.88 13.01 -10.57
C HIS A 103 6.46 12.86 -11.10
N GLN A 104 6.18 11.80 -11.87
CA GLN A 104 4.83 11.54 -12.37
C GLN A 104 3.84 11.22 -11.24
N LEU A 105 4.32 10.59 -10.16
CA LEU A 105 3.51 10.40 -8.96
C LEU A 105 3.23 11.74 -8.24
N LEU A 106 4.19 12.67 -8.22
CA LEU A 106 3.98 14.03 -7.73
C LEU A 106 2.97 14.80 -8.61
N ASP A 107 3.06 14.68 -9.94
CA ASP A 107 2.10 15.31 -10.85
C ASP A 107 0.67 14.81 -10.60
N ALA A 108 0.52 13.49 -10.39
CA ALA A 108 -0.75 12.89 -9.99
C ALA A 108 -1.21 13.40 -8.61
N PHE A 109 -0.29 13.53 -7.65
CA PHE A 109 -0.57 14.10 -6.33
C PHE A 109 -1.14 15.52 -6.44
N TRP A 110 -0.45 16.44 -7.11
CA TRP A 110 -0.85 17.84 -7.23
C TRP A 110 -2.15 18.04 -8.02
N SER A 111 -2.48 17.13 -8.93
CA SER A 111 -3.66 17.24 -9.79
C SER A 111 -4.95 16.72 -9.15
N ASN A 112 -4.86 16.00 -8.01
CA ASN A 112 -5.98 15.25 -7.44
C ASN A 112 -6.44 15.72 -6.05
N HIS A 113 -5.91 16.83 -5.54
CA HIS A 113 -6.38 17.47 -4.29
C HIS A 113 -6.09 18.99 -4.30
N ASP A 114 -6.73 19.76 -3.40
CA ASP A 114 -6.44 21.19 -3.27
C ASP A 114 -5.32 21.40 -2.24
N SER A 115 -4.10 21.58 -2.76
CA SER A 115 -2.90 21.77 -1.97
C SER A 115 -2.82 23.08 -1.14
N THR A 116 -3.86 23.90 -1.17
CA THR A 116 -3.93 25.17 -0.43
C THR A 116 -4.96 25.15 0.70
N GLN A 117 -5.76 24.08 0.80
CA GLN A 117 -6.69 23.89 1.91
C GLN A 117 -5.92 23.45 3.16
N VAL A 118 -6.27 24.04 4.31
CA VAL A 118 -5.56 23.85 5.60
C VAL A 118 -6.43 23.14 6.64
N PHE A 119 -7.74 23.05 6.40
CA PHE A 119 -8.73 22.48 7.33
C PHE A 119 -9.69 21.49 6.65
N GLY A 120 -9.23 20.82 5.60
CA GLY A 120 -9.96 19.77 4.91
C GLY A 120 -9.46 19.55 3.48
N GLN A 121 -10.08 18.61 2.78
CA GLN A 121 -9.91 18.40 1.34
C GLN A 121 -11.29 18.20 0.71
N GLY A 122 -11.70 19.14 -0.15
CA GLY A 122 -13.03 19.10 -0.76
C GLY A 122 -14.16 19.12 0.29
N PRO A 123 -15.10 18.16 0.28
CA PRO A 123 -16.19 18.09 1.26
C PRO A 123 -15.76 17.56 2.63
N ASP A 124 -14.57 16.96 2.75
CA ASP A 124 -14.09 16.33 3.97
C ASP A 124 -13.40 17.37 4.87
N VAL A 125 -13.99 17.64 6.03
CA VAL A 125 -13.53 18.65 7.00
C VAL A 125 -13.07 17.94 8.27
N GLY A 126 -11.87 18.26 8.76
CA GLY A 126 -11.29 17.62 9.95
C GLY A 126 -9.77 17.53 9.86
N ASN A 127 -9.07 17.60 10.99
CA ASN A 127 -7.61 17.77 11.05
C ASN A 127 -6.85 16.59 10.41
N GLU A 128 -7.45 15.41 10.43
CA GLU A 128 -7.01 14.18 9.77
C GLU A 128 -7.11 14.24 8.23
N TYR A 129 -8.16 14.87 7.69
CA TYR A 129 -8.36 15.10 6.25
C TYR A 129 -7.68 16.38 5.74
N SER A 130 -7.23 17.22 6.66
CA SER A 130 -6.66 18.55 6.38
C SER A 130 -5.20 18.51 5.92
N ARG A 131 -4.56 17.35 5.96
CA ARG A 131 -3.11 17.24 5.84
C ARG A 131 -2.72 16.75 4.46
N SER A 132 -2.32 17.70 3.62
CA SER A 132 -1.54 17.44 2.41
C SER A 132 -0.07 17.24 2.81
N ILE A 133 0.47 16.03 2.67
CA ILE A 133 1.84 15.68 3.06
C ILE A 133 2.50 14.80 1.99
N ILE A 134 3.73 15.15 1.64
CA ILE A 134 4.64 14.31 0.86
C ILE A 134 5.69 13.73 1.82
N PHE A 135 5.66 12.40 1.99
CA PHE A 135 6.67 11.69 2.78
C PHE A 135 7.81 11.23 1.88
N THR A 136 9.04 11.50 2.29
CA THR A 136 10.23 11.22 1.49
C THR A 136 11.21 10.34 2.26
N ASN A 137 11.80 9.35 1.58
CA ASN A 137 12.73 8.39 2.18
C ASN A 137 14.19 8.62 1.77
N SER A 138 14.44 9.55 0.83
CA SER A 138 15.78 9.89 0.37
C SER A 138 15.95 11.39 0.12
N THR A 139 17.20 11.84 0.10
CA THR A 139 17.55 13.23 -0.27
C THR A 139 17.10 13.56 -1.69
N VAL A 140 17.10 12.59 -2.61
CA VAL A 140 16.65 12.79 -4.00
C VAL A 140 15.14 13.04 -4.05
N GLU A 141 14.35 12.21 -3.37
CA GLU A 141 12.89 12.41 -3.27
C GLU A 141 12.55 13.74 -2.58
N SER A 142 13.26 14.09 -1.51
CA SER A 142 13.08 15.38 -0.82
C SER A 142 13.32 16.58 -1.74
N ARG A 143 14.37 16.55 -2.56
CA ARG A 143 14.65 17.60 -3.56
C ARG A 143 13.58 17.65 -4.65
N LEU A 144 13.16 16.51 -5.17
CA LEU A 144 12.10 16.43 -6.18
C LEU A 144 10.77 16.96 -5.64
N ALA A 145 10.40 16.56 -4.42
CA ALA A 145 9.20 17.04 -3.75
C ALA A 145 9.24 18.55 -3.54
N THR A 146 10.38 19.08 -3.08
CA THR A 146 10.58 20.53 -2.85
C THR A 146 10.45 21.32 -4.14
N ALA A 147 11.16 20.92 -5.19
CA ALA A 147 11.05 21.56 -6.51
C ALA A 147 9.63 21.49 -7.07
N SER A 148 8.94 20.34 -6.91
CA SER A 148 7.54 20.21 -7.36
C SER A 148 6.59 21.12 -6.58
N LYS A 149 6.82 21.32 -5.28
CA LYS A 149 6.04 22.24 -4.43
C LYS A 149 6.27 23.69 -4.84
N GLU A 150 7.52 24.08 -5.13
CA GLU A 150 7.85 25.42 -5.63
C GLU A 150 7.16 25.70 -6.97
N PHE A 151 7.18 24.74 -7.88
CA PHE A 151 6.45 24.82 -9.15
C PHE A 151 4.93 24.91 -8.95
N GLN A 152 4.36 24.14 -8.02
CA GLN A 152 2.94 24.24 -7.68
C GLN A 152 2.61 25.62 -7.09
N GLN A 153 3.48 26.16 -6.23
CA GLN A 153 3.32 27.50 -5.64
C GLN A 153 3.34 28.59 -6.71
N SER A 154 4.23 28.50 -7.71
CA SER A 154 4.28 29.49 -8.80
C SER A 154 3.01 29.48 -9.67
N ARG A 155 2.26 28.37 -9.67
CA ARG A 155 0.97 28.25 -10.37
C ARG A 155 -0.25 28.63 -9.52
N SER A 156 -0.08 28.71 -8.20
CA SER A 156 -1.18 28.90 -7.24
C SER A 156 -1.61 30.36 -7.05
N LYS A 157 -1.09 31.30 -7.86
CA LYS A 157 -1.35 32.75 -7.77
C LYS A 157 -1.24 33.24 -6.32
N ASP A 158 -2.29 33.85 -5.78
CA ASP A 158 -2.34 34.44 -4.44
C ASP A 158 -2.60 33.42 -3.32
N ARG A 159 -2.74 32.13 -3.65
CA ARG A 159 -2.99 31.07 -2.67
C ARG A 159 -1.68 30.40 -2.27
N VAL A 160 -1.50 30.18 -0.97
CA VAL A 160 -0.31 29.52 -0.42
C VAL A 160 -0.50 28.00 -0.47
N VAL A 161 0.49 27.29 -1.03
CA VAL A 161 0.57 25.83 -1.02
C VAL A 161 1.02 25.36 0.35
N THR A 162 0.11 24.71 1.07
CA THR A 162 0.27 24.32 2.47
C THR A 162 0.80 22.90 2.65
N THR A 163 0.97 22.16 1.55
CA THR A 163 1.54 20.80 1.54
C THR A 163 2.85 20.72 2.31
N GLN A 164 2.92 19.81 3.26
CA GLN A 164 4.13 19.57 4.04
C GLN A 164 5.03 18.56 3.32
N ILE A 165 6.34 18.73 3.44
CA ILE A 165 7.32 17.74 2.98
C ILE A 165 8.00 17.22 4.24
N GLN A 166 7.82 15.93 4.53
CA GLN A 166 8.31 15.31 5.75
C GLN A 166 9.20 14.12 5.42
N ARG A 167 10.09 13.77 6.36
CA ARG A 167 10.79 12.50 6.30
C ARG A 167 9.81 11.38 6.59
N LEU A 168 9.87 10.31 5.82
CA LEU A 168 9.08 9.11 6.06
C LEU A 168 9.45 8.50 7.43
N GLY A 169 8.46 8.43 8.31
CA GLY A 169 8.52 7.72 9.59
C GLY A 169 7.89 6.34 9.50
N ALA A 170 7.21 5.91 10.56
CA ALA A 170 6.41 4.69 10.55
C ALA A 170 5.14 4.86 9.70
N PHE A 171 4.75 3.80 9.00
CA PHE A 171 3.47 3.67 8.32
C PHE A 171 2.68 2.54 8.97
N TYR A 172 1.45 2.84 9.37
CA TYR A 172 0.54 1.89 10.01
C TYR A 172 -0.57 1.54 9.02
N PRO A 173 -0.64 0.30 8.51
CA PRO A 173 -1.71 -0.12 7.62
C PRO A 173 -3.08 0.08 8.28
N ALA A 174 -4.03 0.66 7.54
CA ALA A 174 -5.41 0.77 8.01
C ALA A 174 -6.13 -0.58 7.94
N GLU A 175 -7.26 -0.66 8.63
CA GLU A 175 -8.08 -1.86 8.77
C GLU A 175 -8.49 -2.44 7.40
N PRO A 176 -8.68 -3.77 7.28
CA PRO A 176 -8.91 -4.42 5.98
C PRO A 176 -10.07 -3.86 5.16
N HIS A 177 -11.11 -3.36 5.81
CA HIS A 177 -12.30 -2.79 5.17
C HIS A 177 -12.06 -1.42 4.52
N HIS A 178 -10.97 -0.72 4.86
CA HIS A 178 -10.56 0.50 4.19
C HIS A 178 -9.73 0.23 2.92
N GLN A 179 -9.15 -0.96 2.79
CA GLN A 179 -8.32 -1.32 1.64
C GLN A 179 -9.19 -1.57 0.41
N LYS A 180 -8.84 -0.98 -0.73
CA LYS A 180 -9.57 -1.14 -2.00
C LYS A 180 -11.05 -0.78 -1.87
N PHE A 181 -11.34 0.29 -1.14
CA PHE A 181 -12.70 0.66 -0.73
C PHE A 181 -13.69 0.77 -1.89
N GLU A 182 -13.32 1.43 -2.99
CA GLU A 182 -14.23 1.64 -4.12
C GLU A 182 -14.49 0.34 -4.90
N LEU A 183 -13.48 -0.53 -5.00
CA LEU A 183 -13.67 -1.89 -5.51
C LEU A 183 -14.62 -2.69 -4.61
N ARG A 184 -14.45 -2.64 -3.29
CA ARG A 184 -15.29 -3.40 -2.33
C ARG A 184 -16.76 -3.00 -2.38
N ARG A 185 -17.04 -1.74 -2.69
CA ARG A 185 -18.40 -1.22 -2.88
C ARG A 185 -19.07 -1.71 -4.15
N ASN A 186 -18.33 -2.36 -5.05
CA ASN A 186 -18.84 -2.91 -6.29
C ASN A 186 -18.71 -4.46 -6.31
N PRO A 187 -19.76 -5.19 -5.92
CA PRO A 187 -19.73 -6.65 -5.86
C PRO A 187 -19.38 -7.32 -7.19
N PHE A 188 -19.80 -6.74 -8.33
CA PHE A 188 -19.54 -7.30 -9.64
C PHE A 188 -18.03 -7.31 -9.95
N TYR A 189 -17.32 -6.22 -9.65
CA TYR A 189 -15.87 -6.16 -9.88
C TYR A 189 -15.07 -7.08 -8.95
N LEU A 190 -15.51 -7.27 -7.71
CA LEU A 190 -14.91 -8.26 -6.82
C LEU A 190 -15.03 -9.69 -7.36
N LEU A 191 -16.19 -10.04 -7.94
CA LEU A 191 -16.38 -11.37 -8.54
C LEU A 191 -15.42 -11.63 -9.70
N LEU A 192 -15.04 -10.59 -10.46
CA LEU A 192 -14.05 -10.72 -11.54
C LEU A 192 -12.65 -11.13 -11.03
N LEU A 193 -12.34 -10.86 -9.76
CA LEU A 193 -11.05 -11.18 -9.15
C LEU A 193 -10.96 -12.58 -8.55
N GLY A 194 -12.09 -13.27 -8.35
CA GLY A 194 -12.12 -14.64 -7.84
C GLY A 194 -11.76 -14.75 -6.36
N ASN A 195 -12.72 -14.42 -5.49
CA ASN A 195 -12.70 -14.62 -4.03
C ASN A 195 -11.33 -14.45 -3.34
N MET A 196 -10.62 -13.39 -3.68
CA MET A 196 -9.34 -13.03 -3.05
C MET A 196 -9.56 -12.75 -1.57
N SER A 197 -8.63 -13.21 -0.74
CA SER A 197 -8.50 -12.77 0.66
C SER A 197 -8.14 -11.28 0.76
N ASP A 198 -8.29 -10.70 1.95
CA ASP A 198 -7.93 -9.30 2.18
C ASP A 198 -6.44 -9.03 1.90
N GLU A 199 -5.55 -9.96 2.24
CA GLU A 199 -4.11 -9.86 1.96
C GLU A 199 -3.81 -9.90 0.46
N GLU A 200 -4.50 -10.76 -0.28
CA GLU A 200 -4.38 -10.85 -1.75
C GLU A 200 -4.91 -9.57 -2.42
N LEU A 201 -6.03 -9.01 -1.94
CA LEU A 201 -6.57 -7.76 -2.47
C LEU A 201 -5.60 -6.59 -2.29
N VAL A 202 -4.95 -6.48 -1.13
CA VAL A 202 -3.98 -5.42 -0.85
C VAL A 202 -2.75 -5.55 -1.74
N THR A 203 -2.27 -6.78 -1.97
CA THR A 203 -1.03 -7.03 -2.71
C THR A 203 -1.21 -7.20 -4.22
N SER A 204 -2.46 -7.16 -4.71
CA SER A 204 -2.81 -7.35 -6.11
C SER A 204 -2.77 -6.06 -6.93
N SER A 205 -1.96 -6.06 -7.98
CA SER A 205 -1.96 -4.99 -9.01
C SER A 205 -3.29 -4.89 -9.72
N LEU A 206 -3.96 -6.02 -9.92
CA LEU A 206 -5.25 -6.06 -10.57
C LEU A 206 -6.33 -5.41 -9.69
N ALA A 207 -6.32 -5.70 -8.39
CA ALA A 207 -7.22 -5.05 -7.44
C ALA A 207 -6.95 -3.54 -7.36
N ALA A 208 -5.68 -3.10 -7.35
CA ALA A 208 -5.34 -1.67 -7.37
C ALA A 208 -5.92 -0.95 -8.60
N LYS A 209 -5.78 -1.53 -9.80
CA LYS A 209 -6.37 -0.99 -11.02
C LYS A 209 -7.89 -1.00 -11.00
N LEU A 210 -8.51 -2.11 -10.58
CA LEU A 210 -9.97 -2.17 -10.48
C LEU A 210 -10.54 -1.21 -9.44
N ASN A 211 -9.81 -0.92 -8.36
CA ASN A 211 -10.22 0.10 -7.38
C ASN A 211 -10.28 1.50 -7.99
N GLY A 212 -9.26 1.89 -8.75
CA GLY A 212 -9.29 3.17 -9.48
C GLY A 212 -10.33 3.20 -10.59
N TYR A 213 -10.58 2.07 -11.26
CA TYR A 213 -11.61 1.94 -12.28
C TYR A 213 -13.01 2.06 -11.68
N ALA A 214 -13.27 1.40 -10.55
CA ALA A 214 -14.53 1.50 -9.83
C ALA A 214 -14.86 2.92 -9.35
N ALA A 215 -13.83 3.75 -9.16
CA ALA A 215 -13.94 5.15 -8.77
C ALA A 215 -14.06 6.13 -9.97
N ASP A 216 -13.99 5.64 -11.21
CA ASP A 216 -13.88 6.46 -12.43
C ASP A 216 -12.67 7.41 -12.45
N LEU A 217 -11.56 7.01 -11.80
CA LEU A 217 -10.32 7.81 -11.69
C LEU A 217 -9.19 7.27 -12.58
N CYS A 218 -9.50 6.26 -13.39
CA CYS A 218 -8.55 5.62 -14.28
C CYS A 218 -8.21 6.53 -15.49
N PRO A 219 -6.95 6.60 -15.95
CA PRO A 219 -6.63 7.23 -17.23
C PRO A 219 -7.45 6.60 -18.36
N LEU A 220 -7.94 7.41 -19.32
CA LEU A 220 -8.84 6.96 -20.39
C LEU A 220 -8.32 5.73 -21.15
N ARG A 221 -7.01 5.64 -21.38
CA ARG A 221 -6.38 4.49 -22.02
C ARG A 221 -6.55 3.21 -21.20
N THR A 222 -6.36 3.29 -19.89
CA THR A 222 -6.52 2.16 -18.96
C THR A 222 -7.99 1.79 -18.82
N GLN A 223 -8.88 2.78 -18.71
CA GLN A 223 -10.34 2.56 -18.66
C GLN A 223 -10.81 1.74 -19.87
N ARG A 224 -10.46 2.17 -21.09
CA ARG A 224 -10.81 1.44 -22.32
C ARG A 224 -10.27 0.01 -22.38
N LYS A 225 -9.07 -0.24 -21.84
CA LYS A 225 -8.51 -1.61 -21.76
C LYS A 225 -9.34 -2.48 -20.82
N ILE A 226 -9.72 -1.95 -19.66
CA ILE A 226 -10.54 -2.65 -18.67
C ILE A 226 -11.92 -2.94 -19.26
N ASP A 227 -12.57 -1.94 -19.87
CA ASP A 227 -13.87 -2.09 -20.54
C ASP A 227 -13.84 -3.22 -21.57
N ALA A 228 -12.82 -3.23 -22.44
CA ALA A 228 -12.67 -4.25 -23.46
C ALA A 228 -12.52 -5.67 -22.87
N LYS A 229 -11.82 -5.81 -21.73
CA LYS A 229 -11.66 -7.08 -21.04
C LYS A 229 -12.95 -7.52 -20.35
N ILE A 230 -13.62 -6.63 -19.63
CA ILE A 230 -14.90 -6.91 -18.99
C ILE A 230 -15.94 -7.34 -20.05
N GLU A 231 -16.02 -6.62 -21.17
CA GLU A 231 -16.94 -6.96 -22.25
C GLU A 231 -16.59 -8.30 -22.93
N ALA A 232 -15.31 -8.64 -23.02
CA ALA A 232 -14.90 -9.97 -23.48
C ALA A 232 -15.31 -11.08 -22.50
N ILE A 233 -15.22 -10.84 -21.18
CA ILE A 233 -15.65 -11.78 -20.13
C ILE A 233 -17.17 -11.98 -20.21
N ARG A 234 -17.94 -10.90 -20.30
CA ARG A 234 -19.41 -10.94 -20.42
C ARG A 234 -19.87 -11.76 -21.61
N ARG A 235 -19.20 -11.63 -22.76
CA ARG A 235 -19.53 -12.38 -23.97
C ARG A 235 -19.14 -13.86 -23.91
N LYS A 236 -18.03 -14.20 -23.26
CA LYS A 236 -17.48 -15.57 -23.23
C LYS A 236 -17.98 -16.41 -22.06
N GLY A 237 -18.65 -15.81 -21.07
CA GLY A 237 -19.29 -16.52 -19.98
C GLY A 237 -18.37 -16.95 -18.83
N TRP A 238 -17.05 -17.01 -19.00
CA TRP A 238 -16.03 -17.02 -17.93
C TRP A 238 -14.64 -17.00 -18.61
N PRO A 239 -13.74 -16.06 -18.26
CA PRO A 239 -12.88 -16.32 -17.11
C PRO A 239 -12.74 -15.15 -16.14
N LEU A 240 -12.10 -15.41 -15.00
CA LEU A 240 -11.61 -14.38 -14.07
C LEU A 240 -10.77 -13.36 -14.83
N LEU A 241 -10.83 -12.10 -14.39
CA LEU A 241 -9.89 -11.09 -14.84
C LEU A 241 -8.52 -11.46 -14.26
N THR A 242 -7.53 -11.69 -15.13
CA THR A 242 -6.19 -12.14 -14.73
C THR A 242 -5.12 -11.09 -14.95
N ASP A 243 -5.38 -10.13 -15.84
CA ASP A 243 -4.45 -9.05 -16.19
C ASP A 243 -5.19 -7.82 -16.76
N ILE A 244 -4.53 -6.66 -16.79
CA ILE A 244 -4.98 -5.39 -17.43
C ILE A 244 -3.79 -4.74 -18.11
#